data_AF-A0A954VET3-F1
#
_entry.id   AF-A0A954VET3-F1
#
_cell.length_a   1.000
_cell.length_b   1.000
_cell.length_c   1.000
_cell.angle_alpha   90.00
_cell.angle_beta   90.00
_cell.angle_gamma   90.00
#
_symmetry.space_group_name_H-M   'P 1'
#
loop_
_entity.id
_entity.type
_entity.pdbx_description
1 polymer ?
#
loop_
_entity_poly.entity_id
_entity_poly.type
_entity_poly.pdbx_seq_one_letter_code
_entity_poly.pdbx_strand_id
1 'polypeptide(L)'
;VRLFNRKWIEGMMQEGYAGADQIAVHISNSMGWSIMRPGSVSEDVWNQIVETYVRDAKRLGLREWFEAENPFAFQEVTEILLESIRKGYFTADDAAQRDILTAYVHSIARHGENAGLRSGGNEKLTAFVHEKLRELSVAIPADTMAAFDARRRDVSPSGENAMASNAVPTPKPSEAPRAVTSPEPPNESSSQFVSGVPLTQSDSITSEQRPTQLPHWTWAAAMLALIVGGFVTRRIRR
;
A
#
# COMPACT_ATOMS: atom_id res chain seq x y z
N VAL A 1 -10.93 -3.13 3.80
CA VAL A 1 -9.48 -3.26 3.47
C VAL A 1 -9.29 -4.48 2.59
N ARG A 2 -8.78 -4.33 1.35
CA ARG A 2 -8.59 -5.46 0.40
C ARG A 2 -7.33 -6.28 0.68
N LEU A 3 -6.30 -5.64 1.21
CA LEU A 3 -4.97 -6.20 1.47
C LEU A 3 -4.97 -7.47 2.34
N PHE A 4 -6.00 -7.68 3.17
CA PHE A 4 -6.08 -8.85 4.06
C PHE A 4 -7.17 -9.84 3.68
N ASN A 5 -7.88 -9.57 2.58
CA ASN A 5 -8.95 -10.43 2.10
C ASN A 5 -8.33 -11.62 1.34
N ARG A 6 -8.59 -12.84 1.82
CA ARG A 6 -8.10 -14.08 1.20
C ARG A 6 -8.40 -14.15 -0.29
N LYS A 7 -9.63 -13.84 -0.72
CA LYS A 7 -10.02 -13.91 -2.13
C LYS A 7 -9.26 -12.91 -3.00
N TRP A 8 -8.93 -11.75 -2.45
CA TRP A 8 -8.13 -10.76 -3.16
C TRP A 8 -6.70 -11.25 -3.31
N ILE A 9 -6.10 -11.81 -2.25
CA ILE A 9 -4.75 -12.40 -2.29
C ILE A 9 -4.69 -13.55 -3.29
N GLU A 10 -5.63 -14.50 -3.23
CA GLU A 10 -5.73 -15.61 -4.19
C GLU A 10 -5.91 -15.11 -5.64
N GLY A 11 -6.66 -14.03 -5.85
CA GLY A 11 -6.78 -13.37 -7.15
C GLY A 11 -5.44 -12.79 -7.62
N MET A 12 -4.69 -12.11 -6.75
CA MET A 12 -3.33 -11.65 -7.08
C MET A 12 -2.40 -12.83 -7.37
N MET A 13 -2.52 -13.94 -6.65
CA MET A 13 -1.69 -15.14 -6.90
C MET A 13 -1.90 -15.72 -8.30
N GLN A 14 -3.10 -15.61 -8.87
CA GLN A 14 -3.41 -16.05 -10.24
C GLN A 14 -2.72 -15.19 -11.31
N GLU A 15 -2.34 -13.96 -10.97
CA GLU A 15 -1.67 -13.02 -11.89
C GLU A 15 -0.14 -13.10 -11.82
N GLY A 16 0.41 -14.07 -11.06
CA GLY A 16 1.84 -14.35 -10.95
C GLY A 16 2.68 -13.12 -10.57
N TYR A 17 3.72 -12.84 -11.35
CA TYR A 17 4.63 -11.69 -11.17
C TYR A 17 3.88 -10.35 -10.96
N ALA A 18 2.89 -10.04 -11.79
CA ALA A 18 2.17 -8.77 -11.71
C ALA A 18 1.32 -8.69 -10.43
N GLY A 19 0.77 -9.81 -9.97
CA GLY A 19 0.06 -9.90 -8.71
C GLY A 19 0.98 -9.66 -7.51
N ALA A 20 2.19 -10.20 -7.54
CA ALA A 20 3.20 -9.99 -6.50
C ALA A 20 3.58 -8.50 -6.39
N ASP A 21 3.81 -7.83 -7.52
CA ASP A 21 4.06 -6.38 -7.57
C ASP A 21 2.87 -5.59 -7.00
N GLN A 22 1.63 -5.95 -7.35
CA GLN A 22 0.45 -5.27 -6.83
C GLN A 22 0.32 -5.38 -5.30
N ILE A 23 0.71 -6.52 -4.72
CA ILE A 23 0.75 -6.69 -3.26
C ILE A 23 1.79 -5.73 -2.65
N ALA A 24 3.00 -5.69 -3.20
CA ALA A 24 4.06 -4.79 -2.73
C ALA A 24 3.62 -3.31 -2.82
N VAL A 25 2.99 -2.91 -3.93
CA VAL A 25 2.43 -1.55 -4.12
C VAL A 25 1.37 -1.22 -3.07
N HIS A 26 0.46 -2.14 -2.76
CA HIS A 26 -0.58 -1.87 -1.74
C HIS A 26 0.02 -1.72 -0.34
N ILE A 27 1.07 -2.47 -0.01
CA ILE A 27 1.79 -2.33 1.27
C ILE A 27 2.60 -1.02 1.28
N SER A 28 3.22 -0.66 0.15
CA SER A 28 3.92 0.62 -0.05
C SER A 28 3.00 1.81 0.19
N ASN A 29 1.75 1.74 -0.28
CA ASN A 29 0.74 2.77 -0.05
C ASN A 29 0.42 2.95 1.43
N SER A 30 0.39 1.87 2.23
CA SER A 30 0.22 1.98 3.69
C SER A 30 1.35 2.81 4.32
N MET A 31 2.60 2.58 3.91
CA MET A 31 3.72 3.41 4.37
C MET A 31 3.55 4.87 3.95
N GLY A 32 3.13 5.13 2.70
CA GLY A 32 2.86 6.47 2.20
C GLY A 32 1.83 7.22 3.05
N TRP A 33 0.76 6.54 3.46
CA TRP A 33 -0.24 7.12 4.38
C TRP A 33 0.35 7.44 5.75
N SER A 34 1.17 6.57 6.34
CA SER A 34 1.84 6.85 7.62
C SER A 34 2.75 8.07 7.55
N ILE A 35 3.45 8.27 6.42
CA ILE A 35 4.32 9.43 6.19
C ILE A 35 3.50 10.72 6.08
N MET A 36 2.48 10.71 5.22
CA MET A 36 1.68 11.91 4.92
C MET A 36 0.76 12.31 6.07
N ARG A 37 0.27 11.33 6.83
CA ARG A 37 -0.62 11.53 7.96
C ARG A 37 -0.25 10.56 9.09
N PRO A 38 0.57 11.01 10.07
CA PRO A 38 0.90 10.20 11.24
C PRO A 38 -0.37 9.66 11.93
N GLY A 39 -0.36 8.38 12.30
CA GLY A 39 -1.49 7.69 12.92
C GLY A 39 -2.63 7.30 11.97
N SER A 40 -2.49 7.50 10.65
CA SER A 40 -3.50 7.04 9.67
C SER A 40 -3.51 5.53 9.44
N VAL A 41 -2.38 4.88 9.68
CA VAL A 41 -2.24 3.42 9.68
C VAL A 41 -1.90 3.00 11.10
N SER A 42 -2.71 2.11 11.67
CA SER A 42 -2.50 1.62 13.04
C SER A 42 -1.47 0.50 13.09
N GLU A 43 -0.91 0.26 14.28
CA GLU A 43 -0.03 -0.87 14.57
C GLU A 43 -0.67 -2.21 14.18
N ASP A 44 -1.97 -2.38 14.38
CA ASP A 44 -2.72 -3.59 13.98
C ASP A 44 -2.65 -3.85 12.47
N VAL A 45 -2.65 -2.80 11.64
CA VAL A 45 -2.54 -2.95 10.19
C VAL A 45 -1.14 -3.46 9.83
N TRP A 46 -0.10 -2.93 10.46
CA TRP A 46 1.27 -3.40 10.24
C TRP A 46 1.48 -4.83 10.71
N ASN A 47 1.02 -5.16 11.92
CA ASN A 47 1.04 -6.51 12.44
C ASN A 47 0.28 -7.47 11.50
N GLN A 48 -0.87 -7.06 10.97
CA GLN A 48 -1.63 -7.88 10.03
C GLN A 48 -0.92 -8.08 8.67
N ILE A 49 -0.08 -7.13 8.24
CA ILE A 49 0.81 -7.30 7.07
C ILE A 49 1.85 -8.38 7.37
N VAL A 50 2.53 -8.33 8.53
CA VAL A 50 3.50 -9.35 8.95
C VAL A 50 2.85 -10.73 9.02
N GLU A 51 1.73 -10.85 9.74
CA GLU A 51 0.98 -12.10 9.87
C GLU A 51 0.59 -12.68 8.50
N THR A 52 0.07 -11.82 7.62
CA THR A 52 -0.44 -12.29 6.33
C THR A 52 0.69 -12.67 5.38
N TYR A 53 1.69 -11.82 5.19
CA TYR A 53 2.65 -11.94 4.09
C TYR A 53 3.99 -12.51 4.49
N VAL A 54 4.44 -12.32 5.73
CA VAL A 54 5.72 -12.86 6.23
C VAL A 54 5.52 -14.22 6.89
N ARG A 55 4.49 -14.34 7.74
CA ARG A 55 4.18 -15.57 8.48
C ARG A 55 3.22 -16.52 7.76
N ASP A 56 2.66 -16.10 6.64
CA ASP A 56 1.61 -16.82 5.89
C ASP A 56 0.51 -17.38 6.82
N ALA A 57 -0.02 -16.56 7.72
CA ALA A 57 -1.07 -16.96 8.67
C ALA A 57 -2.34 -17.47 7.96
N LYS A 58 -2.51 -17.14 6.68
CA LYS A 58 -3.60 -17.63 5.84
C LYS A 58 -3.32 -19.00 5.23
N ARG A 59 -2.10 -19.54 5.30
CA ARG A 59 -1.71 -20.84 4.73
C ARG A 59 -2.00 -20.92 3.23
N LEU A 60 -1.51 -19.93 2.49
CA LEU A 60 -1.66 -19.83 1.05
C LEU A 60 -0.39 -20.28 0.30
N GLY A 61 0.70 -20.58 1.01
CA GLY A 61 2.00 -20.85 0.39
C GLY A 61 2.64 -19.58 -0.17
N LEU A 62 2.43 -18.45 0.50
CA LEU A 62 2.86 -17.14 -0.03
C LEU A 62 4.36 -17.06 -0.20
N ARG A 63 5.14 -17.64 0.71
CA ARG A 63 6.60 -17.60 0.61
C ARG A 63 7.10 -18.33 -0.63
N GLU A 64 6.58 -19.52 -0.88
CA GLU A 64 6.92 -20.36 -2.04
C GLU A 64 6.43 -19.70 -3.33
N TRP A 65 5.23 -19.12 -3.30
CA TRP A 65 4.67 -18.41 -4.44
C TRP A 65 5.49 -17.16 -4.80
N PHE A 66 5.83 -16.31 -3.82
CA PHE A 66 6.71 -15.16 -4.08
C PHE A 66 8.08 -15.61 -4.57
N GLU A 67 8.64 -16.68 -4.00
CA GLU A 67 9.93 -17.23 -4.43
C GLU A 67 9.91 -17.65 -5.91
N ALA A 68 8.81 -18.23 -6.38
CA ALA A 68 8.66 -18.70 -7.75
C ALA A 68 8.31 -17.57 -8.73
N GLU A 69 7.39 -16.68 -8.36
CA GLU A 69 6.83 -15.69 -9.26
C GLU A 69 7.62 -14.39 -9.27
N ASN A 70 7.97 -13.86 -8.09
CA ASN A 70 8.69 -12.59 -7.96
C ASN A 70 9.32 -12.42 -6.57
N PRO A 71 10.57 -12.89 -6.37
CA PRO A 71 11.26 -12.76 -5.08
C PRO A 71 11.60 -11.30 -4.74
N PHE A 72 11.70 -10.42 -5.74
CA PHE A 72 12.03 -9.01 -5.57
C PHE A 72 10.85 -8.19 -5.02
N ALA A 73 9.61 -8.53 -5.38
CA ALA A 73 8.42 -7.98 -4.74
C ALA A 73 8.35 -8.36 -3.26
N PHE A 74 8.71 -9.61 -2.92
CA PHE A 74 8.79 -10.01 -1.51
C PHE A 74 9.88 -9.26 -0.74
N GLN A 75 11.03 -9.01 -1.38
CA GLN A 75 12.05 -8.12 -0.81
C GLN A 75 11.46 -6.73 -0.54
N GLU A 76 10.76 -6.14 -1.50
CA GLU A 76 10.13 -4.82 -1.30
C GLU A 76 9.14 -4.82 -0.13
N VAL A 77 8.33 -5.86 0.03
CA VAL A 77 7.43 -6.02 1.19
C VAL A 77 8.22 -5.98 2.50
N THR A 78 9.28 -6.79 2.61
CA THR A 78 10.11 -6.82 3.82
C THR A 78 10.89 -5.52 4.04
N GLU A 79 11.31 -4.84 2.97
CA GLU A 79 11.97 -3.53 3.02
C GLU A 79 11.04 -2.44 3.55
N ILE A 80 9.78 -2.43 3.09
CA ILE A 80 8.78 -1.49 3.59
C ILE A 80 8.57 -1.68 5.09
N LEU A 81 8.49 -2.94 5.55
CA LEU A 81 8.34 -3.24 6.97
C LEU A 81 9.56 -2.79 7.77
N LEU A 82 10.78 -3.15 7.34
CA LEU A 82 12.02 -2.75 8.02
C LEU A 82 12.21 -1.22 8.05
N GLU A 83 11.93 -0.54 6.95
CA GLU A 83 12.03 0.91 6.86
C GLU A 83 10.96 1.59 7.71
N SER A 84 9.76 1.01 7.81
CA SER A 84 8.70 1.51 8.69
C SER A 84 9.08 1.36 10.15
N ILE A 85 9.75 0.27 10.54
CA ILE A 85 10.30 0.11 11.89
C ILE A 85 11.41 1.13 12.14
N ARG A 86 12.38 1.22 11.22
CA ARG A 86 13.52 2.14 11.34
C ARG A 86 13.10 3.60 11.47
N LYS A 87 12.01 4.00 10.81
CA LYS A 87 11.46 5.36 10.86
C LYS A 87 10.41 5.60 11.95
N GLY A 88 10.06 4.57 12.73
CA GLY A 88 9.09 4.67 13.83
C GLY A 88 7.62 4.76 13.38
N TYR A 89 7.29 4.28 12.18
CA TYR A 89 5.91 4.16 11.70
C TYR A 89 5.25 2.84 12.11
N PHE A 90 6.06 1.85 12.48
CA PHE A 90 5.64 0.53 12.92
C PHE A 90 6.45 0.11 14.14
N THR A 91 5.78 -0.15 15.26
CA THR A 91 6.39 -0.65 16.50
C THR A 91 6.23 -2.17 16.56
N ALA A 92 7.06 -2.88 15.80
CA ALA A 92 7.05 -4.34 15.75
C ALA A 92 7.63 -4.95 17.04
N ASP A 93 7.00 -6.01 17.55
CA ASP A 93 7.61 -6.83 18.61
C ASP A 93 8.86 -7.57 18.11
N ASP A 94 9.68 -8.03 19.05
CA ASP A 94 10.95 -8.69 18.70
C ASP A 94 10.74 -9.92 17.82
N ALA A 95 9.64 -10.66 17.98
CA ALA A 95 9.37 -11.85 17.17
C ALA A 95 9.11 -11.45 15.71
N ALA A 96 8.29 -10.44 15.48
CA ALA A 96 8.01 -9.89 14.16
C ALA A 96 9.29 -9.33 13.52
N GLN A 97 10.11 -8.60 14.28
CA GLN A 97 11.39 -8.11 13.78
C GLN A 97 12.30 -9.27 13.33
N ARG A 98 12.42 -10.34 14.13
CA ARG A 98 13.22 -11.52 13.76
C ARG A 98 12.72 -12.17 12.47
N ASP A 99 11.40 -12.32 12.32
CA ASP A 99 10.80 -12.93 11.13
C ASP A 99 11.07 -12.08 9.87
N ILE A 100 10.87 -10.76 9.96
CA ILE A 100 11.09 -9.84 8.83
C ILE A 100 12.58 -9.82 8.45
N LEU A 101 13.48 -9.70 9.43
CA LEU A 101 14.93 -9.69 9.20
C LEU A 101 15.39 -10.99 8.54
N THR A 102 14.94 -12.13 9.05
CA THR A 102 15.26 -13.45 8.48
C THR A 102 14.74 -13.54 7.05
N ALA A 103 13.48 -13.19 6.82
CA ALA A 103 12.87 -13.24 5.50
C ALA A 103 13.59 -12.35 4.48
N TYR A 104 14.00 -11.15 4.89
CA TYR A 104 14.74 -10.19 4.06
C TYR A 104 16.13 -10.70 3.70
N VAL A 105 16.93 -11.07 4.71
CA VAL A 105 18.31 -11.54 4.53
C VAL A 105 18.36 -12.78 3.66
N HIS A 106 17.49 -13.77 3.91
CA HIS A 106 17.42 -14.98 3.11
C HIS A 106 16.94 -14.73 1.67
N SER A 107 16.12 -13.70 1.43
CA SER A 107 15.69 -13.37 0.07
C SER A 107 16.85 -12.78 -0.73
N ILE A 108 17.56 -11.80 -0.19
CA ILE A 108 18.71 -11.18 -0.86
C ILE A 108 19.87 -12.16 -1.02
N ALA A 109 20.16 -12.97 0.00
CA ALA A 109 21.21 -13.99 -0.08
C ALA A 109 21.00 -14.98 -1.25
N ARG A 110 19.73 -15.30 -1.57
CA ARG A 110 19.37 -16.21 -2.67
C ARG A 110 19.30 -15.51 -4.03
N HIS A 111 18.61 -14.37 -4.10
CA HIS A 111 18.20 -13.75 -5.36
C HIS A 111 18.99 -12.52 -5.75
N GLY A 112 19.81 -11.98 -4.83
CA GLY A 112 20.37 -10.65 -4.95
C GLY A 112 19.38 -9.55 -4.56
N GLU A 113 19.88 -8.33 -4.40
CA GLU A 113 19.06 -7.18 -4.01
C GLU A 113 18.22 -6.69 -5.19
N ASN A 114 16.95 -6.35 -4.94
CA ASN A 114 16.00 -5.85 -5.95
C ASN A 114 16.40 -4.50 -6.58
N ALA A 115 17.42 -3.81 -6.04
CA ALA A 115 17.84 -2.45 -6.40
C ALA A 115 16.67 -1.44 -6.46
N GLY A 116 15.64 -1.67 -5.63
CA GLY A 116 14.42 -0.86 -5.58
C GLY A 116 14.65 0.49 -4.90
N LEU A 117 13.65 1.37 -5.00
CA LEU A 117 13.69 2.75 -4.48
C LEU A 117 14.02 2.89 -2.99
N ARG A 118 13.88 1.81 -2.21
CA ARG A 118 14.11 1.80 -0.76
C ARG A 118 15.45 1.22 -0.35
N SER A 119 15.95 0.22 -1.08
CA SER A 119 17.12 -0.57 -0.68
C SER A 119 18.35 -0.26 -1.53
N GLY A 120 18.17 0.06 -2.82
CA GLY A 120 19.24 0.45 -3.73
C GLY A 120 20.07 1.61 -3.18
N GLY A 121 21.25 1.30 -2.65
CA GLY A 121 22.16 2.28 -2.04
C GLY A 121 21.72 2.83 -0.67
N ASN A 122 20.71 2.26 -0.02
CA ASN A 122 20.27 2.73 1.31
C ASN A 122 21.16 2.15 2.43
N GLU A 123 22.29 2.82 2.66
CA GLU A 123 23.25 2.44 3.71
C GLU A 123 22.63 2.49 5.13
N LYS A 124 21.67 3.39 5.37
CA LYS A 124 20.99 3.51 6.68
C LYS A 124 20.11 2.31 6.97
N LEU A 125 19.39 1.81 5.97
CA LEU A 125 18.62 0.58 6.11
C LEU A 125 19.56 -0.62 6.31
N THR A 126 20.65 -0.67 5.56
CA THR A 126 21.68 -1.72 5.70
C THR A 126 22.24 -1.76 7.13
N ALA A 127 22.69 -0.62 7.65
CA ALA A 127 23.21 -0.50 9.00
C ALA A 127 22.18 -0.91 10.06
N PHE A 128 20.93 -0.48 9.89
CA PHE A 128 19.83 -0.86 10.77
C PHE A 128 19.57 -2.37 10.78
N VAL A 129 19.61 -3.02 9.63
CA VAL A 129 19.46 -4.48 9.53
C VAL A 129 20.58 -5.19 10.29
N HIS A 130 21.84 -4.80 10.09
CA HIS A 130 22.97 -5.39 10.84
C HIS A 130 22.90 -5.15 12.35
N GLU A 131 22.48 -3.94 12.75
CA GLU A 131 22.26 -3.61 14.15
C GLU A 131 21.21 -4.52 14.76
N LYS A 132 20.02 -4.61 14.15
CA LYS A 132 18.91 -5.43 14.67
C LYS A 132 19.18 -6.93 14.63
N LEU A 133 19.89 -7.43 13.62
CA LEU A 133 20.34 -8.82 13.59
C LEU A 133 21.19 -9.17 14.82
N ARG A 134 22.10 -8.26 15.22
CA ARG A 134 22.97 -8.42 16.39
C ARG A 134 22.19 -8.25 17.70
N GLU A 135 21.42 -7.17 17.81
CA GLU A 135 20.63 -6.83 19.00
C GLU A 135 19.66 -7.96 19.37
N LEU A 136 18.93 -8.48 18.39
CA LEU A 136 17.93 -9.53 18.60
C LEU A 136 18.52 -10.94 18.59
N SER A 137 19.83 -11.07 18.38
CA SER A 137 20.54 -12.35 18.25
C SER A 137 19.89 -13.29 17.24
N VAL A 138 19.58 -12.77 16.04
CA VAL A 138 18.92 -13.54 14.97
C VAL A 138 19.87 -14.58 14.41
N ALA A 139 19.47 -15.86 14.45
CA ALA A 139 20.29 -16.95 13.95
C ALA A 139 20.25 -17.00 12.41
N ILE A 140 21.24 -16.37 11.77
CA ILE A 140 21.46 -16.46 10.33
C ILE A 140 22.73 -17.29 10.07
N PRO A 141 22.68 -18.33 9.21
CA PRO A 141 23.87 -19.07 8.81
C PRO A 141 24.97 -18.17 8.23
N ALA A 142 26.23 -18.44 8.55
CA ALA A 142 27.35 -17.57 8.17
C ALA A 142 27.52 -17.42 6.65
N ASP A 143 27.27 -18.49 5.90
CA ASP A 143 27.24 -18.49 4.43
C ASP A 143 26.10 -17.63 3.87
N THR A 144 24.92 -17.69 4.49
CA THR A 144 23.77 -16.83 4.14
C THR A 144 24.09 -15.36 4.40
N MET A 145 24.72 -15.05 5.53
CA MET A 145 25.15 -13.68 5.85
C MET A 145 26.20 -13.17 4.85
N ALA A 146 27.21 -13.98 4.54
CA ALA A 146 28.22 -13.62 3.56
C ALA A 146 27.61 -13.41 2.15
N ALA A 147 26.64 -14.23 1.76
CA ALA A 147 25.91 -14.08 0.50
C ALA A 147 25.05 -12.80 0.48
N PHE A 148 24.39 -12.48 1.58
CA PHE A 148 23.67 -11.21 1.76
C PHE A 148 24.61 -10.01 1.56
N ASP A 149 25.74 -9.97 2.26
CA ASP A 149 26.72 -8.87 2.17
C ASP A 149 27.38 -8.74 0.79
N ALA A 150 27.58 -9.86 0.10
CA ALA A 150 28.14 -9.87 -1.24
C ALA A 150 27.14 -9.33 -2.27
N ARG A 151 25.89 -9.80 -2.22
CA ARG A 151 24.88 -9.52 -3.25
C ARG A 151 24.18 -8.16 -3.12
N ARG A 152 24.45 -7.40 -2.05
CA ARG A 152 24.07 -5.98 -1.92
C ARG A 152 25.06 -5.03 -2.62
N ARG A 153 26.34 -5.42 -2.75
CA ARG A 153 27.41 -4.54 -3.24
C ARG A 153 27.46 -4.38 -4.75
N ASP A 154 26.74 -5.20 -5.51
CA ASP A 154 26.65 -5.08 -6.97
C ASP A 154 25.79 -3.88 -7.43
N VAL A 155 25.19 -3.13 -6.51
CA VAL A 155 24.42 -1.90 -6.80
C VAL A 155 25.29 -0.64 -6.67
N SER A 156 26.57 -0.71 -7.05
CA SER A 156 27.41 0.48 -7.25
C SER A 156 26.76 1.38 -8.30
N PRO A 157 26.76 2.73 -8.18
CA PRO A 157 26.10 3.62 -9.12
C PRO A 157 26.93 3.68 -10.42
N SER A 158 26.80 2.64 -11.24
CA SER A 158 27.37 2.57 -12.56
C SER A 158 26.28 2.87 -13.58
N GLY A 159 26.21 4.15 -13.96
CA GLY A 159 25.68 4.58 -15.25
C GLY A 159 24.20 4.97 -15.26
N GLU A 160 23.96 6.23 -15.64
CA GLU A 160 22.90 6.54 -16.62
C GLU A 160 22.79 5.35 -17.59
N ASN A 161 21.65 4.63 -17.58
CA ASN A 161 21.22 3.52 -18.46
C ASN A 161 20.75 2.22 -17.77
N ALA A 162 20.49 2.20 -16.46
CA ALA A 162 19.79 1.07 -15.83
C ALA A 162 18.25 1.04 -16.07
N MET A 163 17.69 1.95 -16.88
CA MET A 163 16.29 1.87 -17.35
C MET A 163 16.12 1.14 -18.70
N ALA A 164 17.20 0.61 -19.30
CA ALA A 164 17.15 0.09 -20.68
C ALA A 164 17.20 -1.44 -20.82
N SER A 165 17.25 -2.23 -19.74
CA SER A 165 17.46 -3.69 -19.86
C SER A 165 16.51 -4.57 -19.04
N ASN A 166 15.23 -4.19 -18.94
CA ASN A 166 14.17 -5.14 -18.65
C ASN A 166 13.28 -5.28 -19.90
N ALA A 167 13.80 -5.97 -20.92
CA ALA A 167 12.95 -6.52 -21.96
C ALA A 167 12.10 -7.63 -21.33
N VAL A 168 10.88 -7.28 -20.94
CA VAL A 168 9.82 -8.23 -20.58
C VAL A 168 9.72 -9.28 -21.70
N PRO A 169 9.78 -10.60 -21.43
CA PRO A 169 9.41 -11.60 -22.42
C PRO A 169 7.95 -11.35 -22.77
N THR A 170 7.69 -11.03 -24.04
CA THR A 170 6.34 -10.74 -24.53
C THR A 170 5.46 -11.97 -24.29
N PRO A 171 4.34 -11.87 -23.53
CA PRO A 171 3.41 -12.99 -23.47
C PRO A 171 2.80 -13.17 -24.86
N LYS A 172 2.76 -14.43 -25.32
CA LYS A 172 2.15 -14.82 -26.59
C LYS A 172 0.67 -14.39 -26.59
N PRO A 173 0.18 -13.57 -27.54
CA PRO A 173 -1.19 -13.06 -27.48
C PRO A 173 -2.21 -14.21 -27.53
N SER A 174 -3.07 -14.29 -26.51
CA SER A 174 -4.30 -15.09 -26.55
C SER A 174 -5.30 -14.35 -27.44
N GLU A 175 -5.80 -15.02 -28.48
CA GLU A 175 -6.64 -14.43 -29.52
C GLU A 175 -8.05 -14.14 -28.97
N ALA A 176 -8.40 -12.86 -28.83
CA ALA A 176 -9.75 -12.37 -28.54
C ALA A 176 -10.37 -11.74 -29.81
N PRO A 177 -11.71 -11.78 -29.98
CA PRO A 177 -12.36 -11.82 -31.29
C PRO A 177 -12.30 -10.50 -32.08
N ARG A 178 -12.26 -10.66 -33.42
CA ARG A 178 -12.03 -9.62 -34.43
C ARG A 178 -12.93 -8.39 -34.26
N ALA A 179 -12.30 -7.21 -34.24
CA ALA A 179 -12.94 -5.91 -34.27
C ALA A 179 -13.60 -5.64 -35.64
N VAL A 180 -14.81 -5.07 -35.61
CA VAL A 180 -15.47 -4.44 -36.76
C VAL A 180 -14.71 -3.17 -37.14
N THR A 181 -14.36 -3.04 -38.41
CA THR A 181 -13.59 -1.93 -38.99
C THR A 181 -14.35 -0.61 -39.00
N SER A 182 -13.67 0.49 -38.64
CA SER A 182 -14.09 1.88 -38.91
C SER A 182 -12.88 2.68 -39.45
N PRO A 183 -13.07 3.69 -40.33
CA PRO A 183 -12.07 4.09 -41.32
C PRO A 183 -11.08 5.19 -40.87
N GLU A 184 -10.02 5.34 -41.66
CA GLU A 184 -8.80 6.14 -41.49
C GLU A 184 -9.01 7.67 -41.44
N PRO A 185 -8.24 8.43 -40.61
CA PRO A 185 -8.36 9.89 -40.54
C PRO A 185 -7.51 10.62 -41.61
N PRO A 186 -7.93 11.80 -42.11
CA PRO A 186 -7.18 12.56 -43.09
C PRO A 186 -6.08 13.44 -42.46
N ASN A 187 -5.10 13.75 -43.33
CA ASN A 187 -3.81 14.37 -43.08
C ASN A 187 -3.85 15.87 -42.68
N GLU A 188 -2.72 16.30 -42.10
CA GLU A 188 -2.30 17.56 -41.47
C GLU A 188 -2.89 18.92 -41.91
N SER A 189 -2.90 19.83 -40.91
CA SER A 189 -2.85 21.30 -40.96
C SER A 189 -4.11 22.06 -40.57
N SER A 190 -4.21 22.39 -39.27
CA SER A 190 -4.68 23.71 -38.76
C SER A 190 -4.67 23.72 -37.22
N SER A 191 -3.52 24.05 -36.62
CA SER A 191 -3.49 24.37 -35.20
C SER A 191 -4.13 25.75 -34.99
N GLN A 192 -5.45 25.79 -34.78
CA GLN A 192 -6.09 26.98 -34.20
C GLN A 192 -5.71 27.05 -32.72
N PHE A 193 -4.95 28.09 -32.37
CA PHE A 193 -4.69 28.45 -30.98
C PHE A 193 -6.02 28.91 -30.34
N VAL A 194 -6.62 28.07 -29.51
CA VAL A 194 -7.81 28.46 -28.73
C VAL A 194 -7.32 29.20 -27.48
N SER A 195 -7.46 30.53 -27.48
CA SER A 195 -7.29 31.33 -26.26
C SER A 195 -8.45 31.03 -25.31
N GLY A 196 -8.12 30.67 -24.07
CA GLY A 196 -9.13 30.40 -23.04
C GLY A 196 -10.01 31.62 -22.76
N VAL A 197 -11.28 31.37 -22.47
CA VAL A 197 -12.19 32.40 -21.96
C VAL A 197 -11.69 32.86 -20.59
N PRO A 198 -11.47 34.17 -20.35
CA PRO A 198 -11.11 34.63 -19.02
C PRO A 198 -12.29 34.39 -18.07
N LEU A 199 -12.00 33.79 -16.90
CA LEU A 199 -12.98 33.60 -15.85
C LEU A 199 -13.40 34.99 -15.32
N THR A 200 -14.59 35.45 -15.71
CA THR A 200 -15.26 36.54 -15.02
C THR A 200 -15.71 36.05 -13.66
N GLN A 201 -15.18 36.64 -12.60
CA GLN A 201 -15.63 36.40 -11.23
C GLN A 201 -17.09 36.88 -11.12
N SER A 202 -18.03 35.94 -11.05
CA SER A 202 -19.44 36.24 -10.83
C SER A 202 -19.66 36.65 -9.38
N ASP A 203 -19.63 37.95 -9.11
CA ASP A 203 -20.17 38.53 -7.87
C ASP A 203 -21.70 38.51 -7.94
N SER A 204 -22.29 37.33 -7.72
CA SER A 204 -23.69 37.18 -7.33
C SER A 204 -23.91 35.78 -6.80
N ILE A 205 -23.49 35.54 -5.56
CA ILE A 205 -24.14 34.52 -4.75
C ILE A 205 -25.44 35.15 -4.25
N THR A 206 -26.52 34.92 -5.00
CA THR A 206 -27.86 34.94 -4.41
C THR A 206 -27.82 33.95 -3.25
N SER A 207 -28.00 34.45 -2.03
CA SER A 207 -28.10 33.59 -0.85
C SER A 207 -29.29 32.67 -1.03
N GLU A 208 -29.02 31.37 -1.19
CA GLU A 208 -30.02 30.35 -0.98
C GLU A 208 -30.55 30.51 0.45
N GLN A 209 -31.83 30.88 0.58
CA GLN A 209 -32.48 30.97 1.87
C GLN A 209 -32.50 29.56 2.49
N ARG A 210 -31.56 29.33 3.40
CA ARG A 210 -31.58 28.19 4.32
C ARG A 210 -32.94 28.18 5.02
N PRO A 211 -33.71 27.07 5.01
CA PRO A 211 -34.95 27.01 5.76
C PRO A 211 -34.65 27.34 7.22
N THR A 212 -35.44 28.27 7.76
CA THR A 212 -35.29 28.86 9.09
C THR A 212 -35.15 27.75 10.12
N GLN A 213 -33.95 27.62 10.69
CA GLN A 213 -33.72 26.77 11.85
C GLN A 213 -34.59 27.32 12.98
N LEU A 214 -35.65 26.59 13.33
CA LEU A 214 -36.48 26.95 14.48
C LEU A 214 -35.57 27.00 15.72
N PRO A 215 -35.69 28.04 16.55
CA PRO A 215 -34.86 28.17 17.73
C PRO A 215 -35.04 26.94 18.63
N HIS A 216 -33.94 26.50 19.25
CA HIS A 216 -33.81 25.25 20.02
C HIS A 216 -34.85 25.08 21.15
N TRP A 217 -35.50 26.17 21.59
CA TRP A 217 -36.62 26.11 22.52
C TRP A 217 -37.88 25.42 21.95
N THR A 218 -38.03 25.33 20.62
CA THR A 218 -39.15 24.61 19.98
C THR A 218 -39.05 23.10 20.23
N TRP A 219 -37.85 22.52 20.18
CA TRP A 219 -37.60 21.12 20.57
C TRP A 219 -37.79 20.91 22.08
N ALA A 220 -37.41 21.89 22.90
CA ALA A 220 -37.64 21.84 24.35
C ALA A 220 -39.14 21.86 24.71
N ALA A 221 -39.94 22.67 24.02
CA ALA A 221 -41.40 22.71 24.20
C ALA A 221 -42.08 21.40 23.75
N ALA A 222 -41.62 20.77 22.67
CA ALA A 222 -42.11 19.48 22.21
C ALA A 222 -41.80 18.34 23.19
N MET A 223 -40.61 18.33 23.82
CA MET A 223 -40.29 17.36 24.87
C MET A 223 -41.10 17.58 26.15
N LEU A 224 -41.37 18.83 26.54
CA LEU A 224 -42.19 19.12 27.71
C LEU A 224 -43.65 18.66 27.52
N ALA A 225 -44.20 18.82 26.31
CA ALA A 225 -45.56 18.38 25.98
C ALA A 225 -45.72 16.85 26.03
N LEU A 226 -44.69 16.07 25.67
CA LEU A 226 -44.70 14.60 25.78
C LEU A 226 -44.63 14.13 27.24
N ILE A 227 -43.93 14.85 28.11
CA ILE A 227 -43.85 14.53 29.55
C ILE A 227 -45.19 14.84 30.24
N VAL A 228 -45.84 15.96 29.90
CA VAL A 228 -47.17 16.32 30.45
C VAL A 228 -48.27 15.40 29.89
N GLY A 229 -48.23 15.08 28.58
CA GLY A 229 -49.17 14.13 27.95
C GLY A 229 -49.07 12.71 28.51
N GLY A 230 -47.84 12.26 28.84
CA GLY A 230 -47.59 10.98 29.51
C GLY A 230 -48.08 10.92 30.96
N PHE A 231 -48.17 12.07 31.65
CA PHE A 231 -48.68 12.14 33.03
C PHE A 231 -50.22 12.20 33.08
N VAL A 232 -50.87 12.83 32.10
CA VAL A 232 -52.34 12.90 32.01
C VAL A 232 -52.95 11.56 31.60
N THR A 233 -52.31 10.80 30.70
CA THR A 233 -52.78 9.46 30.30
C THR A 233 -52.60 8.40 31.39
N ARG A 234 -51.68 8.61 32.35
CA ARG A 234 -51.47 7.69 33.49
C ARG A 234 -52.47 7.90 34.64
N ARG A 235 -53.19 9.03 34.67
CA ARG A 235 -54.18 9.34 35.71
C ARG A 235 -55.61 8.91 35.36
N ILE A 236 -55.88 8.53 34.11
CA ILE A 236 -57.20 8.06 33.63
C ILE A 236 -57.32 6.51 33.66
N ARG A 237 -56.27 5.79 34.07
CA ARG A 237 -56.23 4.32 34.20
C ARG A 237 -56.02 3.82 35.64
N ARG A 238 -56.48 4.59 36.64
CA ARG A 238 -56.63 4.11 38.03
C ARG A 238 -58.07 4.29 38.48
#